data_AF-A0A0F8ZWD4-F1
#
_entry.id   AF-A0A0F8ZWD4-F1
#
_cell.length_a   1.000
_cell.length_b   1.000
_cell.length_c   1.000
_cell.angle_alpha   90.00
_cell.angle_beta   90.00
_cell.angle_gamma   90.00
#
_symmetry.space_group_name_H-M   'P 1'
#
loop_
_entity.id
_entity.type
_entity.pdbx_description
1 polymer ?
#
loop_
_entity_poly.entity_id
_entity_poly.type
_entity_poly.pdbx_seq_one_letter_code
_entity_poly.pdbx_strand_id
1 'polypeptide(L)' 'LKDGSALGLFNENGKPLAVLTASKDLPCLGLFDEKGNGRIALGLDKDGPRLRLDDENGKLLWKAP' A
#
# COMPACT_ATOMS: atom_id res chain seq x y z
N LEU A 1 8.30 1.75 12.59
CA LEU A 1 7.00 1.18 13.00
C LEU A 1 7.13 0.75 14.45
N LYS A 2 6.34 1.31 15.36
CA LYS A 2 6.33 0.84 16.75
C LYS A 2 5.64 -0.53 16.72
N ASP A 3 6.39 -1.60 17.00
CA ASP A 3 5.92 -2.99 16.99
C ASP A 3 5.58 -3.59 15.61
N GLY A 4 6.26 -3.17 14.54
CA GLY A 4 6.06 -3.73 13.20
C GLY A 4 7.31 -3.73 12.31
N SER A 5 7.25 -4.49 11.22
CA SER A 5 8.31 -4.62 10.21
C SER A 5 7.84 -4.06 8.87
N ALA A 6 8.78 -3.56 8.07
CA ALA A 6 8.51 -3.14 6.70
C ALA A 6 9.63 -3.61 5.77
N LEU A 7 9.25 -4.01 4.56
CA LEU A 7 10.13 -4.22 3.43
C LEU A 7 9.73 -3.23 2.32
N GLY A 8 10.68 -2.40 1.87
CA GLY A 8 10.44 -1.41 0.84
C GLY A 8 11.32 -1.63 -0.39
N LEU A 9 10.72 -1.52 -1.56
CA LEU A 9 11.41 -1.39 -2.84
C LEU A 9 11.36 0.08 -3.25
N PHE A 10 12.52 0.66 -3.53
CA PHE A 10 12.66 2.08 -3.88
C PHE A 10 13.35 2.23 -5.22
N ASN A 11 13.01 3.30 -5.95
CA ASN A 11 13.76 3.69 -7.13
C ASN A 11 15.07 4.39 -6.76
N GLU A 12 15.88 4.72 -7.77
CA GLU A 12 17.17 5.42 -7.61
C GLU A 12 17.07 6.77 -6.89
N ASN A 13 15.90 7.41 -6.93
CA ASN A 13 15.63 8.69 -6.29
C ASN A 13 15.09 8.53 -4.85
N GLY A 14 15.05 7.30 -4.33
CA GLY A 14 14.55 6.99 -3.00
C GLY A 14 13.02 7.04 -2.88
N LYS A 15 12.27 7.09 -3.98
CA LYS A 15 10.80 7.02 -3.94
C LYS A 15 10.35 5.55 -3.84
N PRO A 16 9.32 5.27 -3.02
CA PRO A 16 8.80 3.91 -2.90
C PRO A 16 8.13 3.47 -4.21
N LEU A 17 8.36 2.22 -4.61
CA LEU A 17 7.66 1.52 -5.68
C LEU A 17 6.68 0.51 -5.09
N ALA A 18 7.11 -0.18 -4.03
CA ALA A 18 6.29 -1.11 -3.27
C ALA A 18 6.71 -1.10 -1.80
N VAL A 19 5.74 -1.22 -0.90
CA VAL A 19 6.01 -1.35 0.55
C VAL A 19 5.11 -2.45 1.10
N LEU A 20 5.73 -3.47 1.70
CA LEU A 20 5.05 -4.48 2.50
C LEU A 20 5.24 -4.13 3.98
N THR A 21 4.15 -3.87 4.68
CA THR A 21 4.14 -3.62 6.13
C THR A 21 3.46 -4.77 6.86
N ALA A 22 4.01 -5.18 7.99
CA ALA A 22 3.36 -6.05 8.96
C ALA A 22 3.43 -5.36 10.33
N SER A 23 2.27 -4.97 10.86
CA SER A 23 2.17 -4.28 12.15
C SER A 23 0.97 -4.78 12.94
N LYS A 24 0.79 -4.26 14.16
CA LYS A 24 -0.43 -4.48 14.95
C LYS A 24 -1.70 -4.03 14.23
N ASP A 25 -1.58 -3.06 13.33
CA ASP A 25 -2.70 -2.49 12.56
C ASP A 25 -3.05 -3.31 11.30
N LEU A 26 -2.51 -4.54 11.19
CA LEU A 26 -2.68 -5.52 10.12
C LEU A 26 -1.69 -5.38 8.93
N PRO A 27 -1.42 -6.47 8.17
CA PRO A 27 -0.50 -6.43 7.04
C PRO A 27 -1.09 -5.72 5.82
N CYS A 28 -0.22 -5.03 5.07
CA CYS A 28 -0.59 -4.31 3.85
C CYS A 28 0.58 -4.30 2.85
N LEU A 29 0.27 -4.51 1.57
CA LEU A 29 1.12 -4.27 0.42
C LEU A 29 0.59 -3.05 -0.33
N GLY A 30 1.37 -1.97 -0.36
CA GLY A 30 1.11 -0.78 -1.17
C GLY A 30 1.97 -0.77 -2.42
N LEU A 31 1.40 -0.42 -3.57
CA LEU A 31 2.11 -0.10 -4.81
C LEU A 31 1.93 1.37 -5.16
N PHE A 32 3.00 2.01 -5.61
CA PHE A 32 3.07 3.45 -5.80
C PHE A 32 3.40 3.80 -7.26
N ASP A 33 2.89 4.94 -7.74
CA ASP A 33 3.29 5.51 -9.02
C ASP A 33 4.66 6.21 -8.95
N GLU A 34 5.15 6.70 -10.09
CA GLU A 34 6.43 7.43 -10.20
C GLU A 34 6.46 8.75 -9.39
N LYS A 35 5.28 9.30 -9.09
CA LYS A 35 5.15 10.50 -8.25
C LYS A 35 5.25 10.15 -6.76
N GLY A 36 5.07 8.88 -6.38
CA GLY A 36 5.06 8.38 -5.02
C GLY A 36 3.65 8.23 -4.44
N ASN A 37 2.61 8.32 -5.28
CA ASN A 37 1.22 8.17 -4.88
C ASN A 37 0.82 6.70 -4.84
N GLY A 38 0.16 6.26 -3.77
CA GLY A 38 -0.40 4.91 -3.68
C GLY A 38 -1.48 4.69 -4.75
N ARG A 39 -1.36 3.59 -5.49
CA ARG A 39 -2.29 3.18 -6.55
C ARG A 39 -3.02 1.89 -6.23
N ILE A 40 -2.36 0.99 -5.51
CA ILE A 40 -2.90 -0.29 -5.11
C ILE A 40 -2.62 -0.48 -3.62
N ALA A 41 -3.62 -0.93 -2.88
CA ALA A 41 -3.46 -1.44 -1.53
C ALA A 41 -4.10 -2.83 -1.44
N LEU A 42 -3.30 -3.83 -1.08
CA LEU A 42 -3.74 -5.19 -0.77
C LEU A 42 -3.41 -5.47 0.69
N GLY A 43 -4.41 -5.70 1.52
CA GLY A 43 -4.15 -5.90 2.94
C GLY A 43 -5.35 -6.41 3.69
N LEU A 44 -5.20 -6.44 5.01
CA LEU A 44 -6.30 -6.68 5.92
C LEU A 44 -6.69 -5.34 6.57
N ASP A 45 -7.98 -5.11 6.73
CA ASP A 45 -8.53 -4.09 7.63
C ASP A 45 -9.37 -4.75 8.73
N LYS A 46 -10.02 -3.94 9.56
CA LYS A 46 -10.88 -4.42 10.66
C LYS A 46 -12.07 -5.28 10.20
N ASP A 47 -12.47 -5.17 8.94
CA ASP A 47 -13.64 -5.84 8.36
C ASP A 47 -13.24 -7.06 7.52
N GLY A 48 -11.95 -7.24 7.19
CA GLY A 48 -11.44 -8.41 6.48
C GLY A 48 -10.30 -8.12 5.50
N PRO A 49 -9.98 -9.05 4.59
CA PRO A 49 -9.11 -8.75 3.46
C PRO A 49 -9.74 -7.66 2.59
N ARG A 50 -8.89 -6.88 1.92
CA ARG A 50 -9.22 -5.76 1.05
C ARG A 50 -8.25 -5.69 -0.12
N LEU A 51 -8.78 -5.40 -1.31
CA LEU A 51 -8.00 -4.91 -2.44
C LEU A 51 -8.60 -3.61 -2.97
N ARG A 52 -7.80 -2.55 -3.01
CA ARG A 52 -8.19 -1.21 -3.47
C ARG A 52 -7.32 -0.77 -4.65
N LEU A 53 -7.95 -0.22 -5.69
CA LEU A 53 -7.32 0.38 -6.85
C LEU A 53 -7.79 1.85 -6.97
N ASP A 54 -6.84 2.77 -6.99
CA ASP A 54 -7.09 4.21 -7.12
C ASP A 54 -6.56 4.75 -8.45
N ASP A 55 -7.17 5.82 -8.97
CA ASP A 55 -6.66 6.55 -10.13
C ASP A 55 -5.48 7.48 -9.75
N GLU A 56 -5.00 8.26 -10.72
CA GLU A 56 -3.91 9.21 -10.51
C GLU A 56 -4.20 10.37 -9.55
N ASN A 57 -5.47 10.62 -9.28
CA ASN A 57 -5.94 11.64 -8.35
C ASN A 57 -6.31 11.04 -6.98
N GLY A 58 -6.04 9.74 -6.76
CA GLY A 58 -6.38 9.02 -5.53
C GLY A 58 -7.86 8.67 -5.41
N LYS A 59 -8.63 8.74 -6.49
CA LYS A 59 -10.05 8.36 -6.50
C LYS A 59 -10.17 6.86 -6.70
N LEU A 60 -11.01 6.23 -5.87
CA LEU A 60 -11.34 4.81 -5.98
C LEU A 60 -11.87 4.49 -7.38
N LEU A 61 -11.14 3.65 -8.11
CA LEU A 61 -11.60 3.06 -9.37
C LEU A 61 -12.36 1.77 -9.10
N TRP A 62 -11.80 0.92 -8.25
CA TRP A 62 -12.37 -0.38 -7.94
C TRP A 62 -11.88 -0.89 -6.58
N LYS A 63 -12.73 -1.69 -5.94
CA LYS A 63 -12.34 -2.49 -4.77
C LYS A 63 -12.99 -3.86 -4.83
N ALA A 64 -12.23 -4.88 -4.42
CA ALA A 64 -12.76 -6.18 -4.03
C ALA A 64 -12.84 -6.23 -2.50
N PRO A 65 -13.63 -7.19 -1.96
CA PRO A 65 -13.81 -7.37 -0.52
C PRO A 65 -12.53 -7.08 0.22
#